data_AF-A0A7J7JJY8-F1
#
_entry.id   AF-A0A7J7JJY8-F1
#
_cell.length_a   1.000
_cell.length_b   1.000
_cell.length_c   1.000
_cell.angle_alpha   90.00
_cell.angle_beta   90.00
_cell.angle_gamma   90.00
#
_symmetry.space_group_name_H-M   'P 1'
#
loop_
_entity.id
_entity.type
_entity.pdbx_description
1 polymer ?
#
loop_
_entity_poly.entity_id
_entity_poly.type
_entity_poly.pdbx_seq_one_letter_code
_entity_poly.pdbx_strand_id
1 'polypeptide(L)'
;MCDVSSIDLANLTDFGKPFKLSVWDFSGDPFYLNTIHHFLDAKALYLLTFDLSTYRTGDFQDTFAFWLDYVVARNNEVKLLVVGTHADLLNAATIKRICAEVENLIKGHFAVFKENIEKKIEAIEAVKPITSYMQEQLKHYFGTLKKVSTFVHSTQAVSSLSYDGFEQLIDSLTELASDNTLFPNGLQQIPSLWISVHDTVEDLAKKTRVPLLHIDEFQSKLISNHGMKNMMKDICMYLHDTGTIVWVHNDEKLKDYVFLRPRWLIDVIKSLIRNDMKNLDYEEMDEVLLANAVLKHR
;
A
#
# COMPACT_ATOMS: atom_id res chain seq x y z
N MET A 1 10.71 -4.95 10.87
CA MET A 1 9.54 -4.84 11.75
C MET A 1 8.31 -4.42 10.95
N CYS A 2 7.29 -5.27 10.90
CA CYS A 2 5.97 -4.91 10.38
C CYS A 2 4.97 -4.91 11.55
N ASP A 3 4.13 -3.89 11.68
CA ASP A 3 3.06 -3.81 12.69
C ASP A 3 1.78 -3.28 12.07
N VAL A 4 0.63 -3.67 12.63
CA VAL A 4 -0.67 -3.16 12.22
C VAL A 4 -1.37 -2.57 13.43
N SER A 5 -1.74 -1.31 13.30
CA SER A 5 -2.48 -0.56 14.30
C SER A 5 -3.74 0.04 13.68
N SER A 6 -4.70 0.37 14.54
CA SER A 6 -5.92 1.08 14.15
C SER A 6 -5.97 2.38 14.92
N ILE A 7 -6.23 3.48 14.24
CA ILE A 7 -6.31 4.82 14.82
C ILE A 7 -7.67 5.42 14.47
N ASP A 8 -8.40 5.89 15.47
CA ASP A 8 -9.64 6.63 15.26
C ASP A 8 -9.33 8.12 15.11
N LEU A 9 -9.65 8.69 13.95
CA LEU A 9 -9.61 10.14 13.74
C LEU A 9 -10.89 10.75 14.33
N ALA A 10 -10.90 10.97 15.64
CA ALA A 10 -12.06 11.48 16.36
C ALA A 10 -12.57 12.85 15.87
N ASN A 11 -11.70 13.66 15.27
CA ASN A 11 -12.04 14.98 14.70
C ASN A 11 -12.77 14.88 13.36
N LEU A 12 -12.75 13.70 12.73
CA LEU A 12 -13.47 13.38 11.52
C LEU A 12 -14.67 12.53 11.88
N THR A 13 -15.84 13.17 11.97
CA THR A 13 -17.09 12.44 12.15
C THR A 13 -17.97 12.63 10.92
N ASP A 14 -18.26 11.54 10.23
CA ASP A 14 -19.36 11.49 9.27
C ASP A 14 -20.47 10.61 9.86
N PHE A 15 -21.71 11.09 9.79
CA PHE A 15 -22.87 10.45 10.43
C PHE A 15 -22.69 10.10 11.92
N GLY A 16 -21.83 10.83 12.65
CA GLY A 16 -21.58 10.63 14.08
C GLY A 16 -20.65 9.47 14.44
N LYS A 17 -19.90 8.91 13.48
CA LYS A 17 -18.86 7.91 13.73
C LYS A 17 -17.47 8.45 13.36
N PRO A 18 -16.42 8.17 14.15
CA PRO A 18 -15.07 8.58 13.83
C PRO A 18 -14.57 7.83 12.59
N PHE A 19 -13.80 8.51 11.75
CA PHE A 19 -13.09 7.87 10.65
C PHE A 19 -12.00 6.94 11.21
N LYS A 20 -11.96 5.69 10.75
CA LYS A 20 -11.02 4.67 11.25
C LYS A 20 -9.89 4.46 10.25
N LEU A 21 -8.66 4.77 10.66
CA LEU A 21 -7.46 4.47 9.90
C LEU A 21 -6.90 3.11 10.30
N SER A 22 -6.59 2.28 9.30
CA SER A 22 -5.74 1.10 9.48
C SER A 22 -4.32 1.47 9.05
N VAL A 23 -3.37 1.46 9.99
CA VAL A 23 -1.97 1.80 9.74
C VAL A 23 -1.15 0.53 9.69
N TRP A 24 -0.45 0.35 8.56
CA TRP A 24 0.42 -0.78 8.31
C TRP A 24 1.85 -0.26 8.25
N ASP A 25 2.60 -0.50 9.33
CA ASP A 25 4.02 -0.24 9.38
C ASP A 25 4.75 -1.44 8.77
N PHE A 26 5.63 -1.19 7.81
CA PHE A 26 6.44 -2.22 7.16
C PHE A 26 7.89 -1.79 7.21
N SER A 27 8.77 -2.66 7.68
CA SER A 27 10.20 -2.36 7.63
C SER A 27 10.74 -2.42 6.22
N GLY A 28 11.62 -1.47 5.91
CA GLY A 28 12.46 -1.50 4.72
C GLY A 28 13.53 -2.59 4.67
N ASP A 29 13.41 -3.63 5.50
CA ASP A 29 14.31 -4.78 5.45
C ASP A 29 13.98 -5.60 4.19
N PRO A 30 14.96 -5.81 3.27
CA PRO A 30 14.75 -6.52 2.02
C PRO A 30 14.08 -7.88 2.17
N PHE A 31 14.29 -8.58 3.29
CA PHE A 31 13.71 -9.90 3.53
C PHE A 31 12.18 -9.90 3.61
N TYR A 32 11.59 -8.75 3.94
CA TYR A 32 10.15 -8.63 4.06
C TYR A 32 9.50 -8.14 2.77
N LEU A 33 10.24 -7.65 1.77
CA LEU A 33 9.67 -7.10 0.53
C LEU A 33 8.74 -8.09 -0.16
N ASN A 34 9.23 -9.33 -0.37
CA ASN A 34 8.45 -10.42 -0.94
C ASN A 34 7.27 -10.87 -0.08
N THR A 35 7.08 -10.35 1.13
CA THR A 35 5.87 -10.62 1.90
C THR A 35 4.93 -9.42 1.93
N ILE A 36 5.49 -8.21 2.02
CA ILE A 36 4.78 -6.94 2.01
C ILE A 36 3.94 -6.79 0.74
N HIS A 37 4.39 -7.36 -0.38
CA HIS A 37 3.69 -7.24 -1.67
C HIS A 37 2.21 -7.64 -1.63
N HIS A 38 1.82 -8.64 -0.82
CA HIS A 38 0.43 -9.07 -0.72
C HIS A 38 -0.49 -8.06 -0.01
N PHE A 39 0.08 -7.04 0.62
CA PHE A 39 -0.64 -6.01 1.36
C PHE A 39 -0.66 -4.66 0.63
N LEU A 40 0.06 -4.53 -0.50
CA LEU A 40 0.14 -3.30 -1.31
C LEU A 40 -0.94 -3.21 -2.41
N ASP A 41 -1.74 -4.26 -2.56
CA ASP A 41 -2.83 -4.30 -3.55
C ASP A 41 -4.02 -3.41 -3.14
N ALA A 42 -4.07 -2.95 -1.90
CA ALA A 42 -5.12 -2.07 -1.38
C ALA A 42 -4.99 -0.64 -1.94
N LYS A 43 -6.13 0.01 -2.20
CA LYS A 43 -6.21 1.44 -2.53
C LYS A 43 -5.93 2.29 -1.29
N ALA A 44 -4.67 2.34 -0.87
CA ALA A 44 -4.22 2.97 0.35
C ALA A 44 -3.55 4.34 0.11
N LEU A 45 -3.38 5.09 1.19
CA LEU A 45 -2.44 6.20 1.26
C LEU A 45 -1.08 5.63 1.70
N TYR A 46 -0.03 5.91 0.92
CA TYR A 46 1.34 5.54 1.27
C TYR A 46 2.02 6.68 2.02
N LEU A 47 2.56 6.38 3.20
CA LEU A 47 3.37 7.33 3.97
C LEU A 47 4.85 6.97 3.78
N LEU A 48 5.61 7.84 3.12
CA LEU A 48 7.07 7.71 3.05
C LEU A 48 7.71 8.65 4.07
N THR A 49 8.43 8.07 5.02
CA THR A 49 9.08 8.82 6.10
C THR A 49 10.59 8.86 5.90
N PHE A 50 11.22 10.00 6.18
CA PHE A 50 12.67 10.16 6.08
C PHE A 50 13.19 11.13 7.15
N ASP A 51 14.48 11.11 7.45
CA ASP A 51 15.12 12.02 8.41
C ASP A 51 15.59 13.30 7.72
N LEU A 52 14.98 14.43 8.06
CA LEU A 52 15.32 15.73 7.45
C LEU A 52 16.75 16.17 7.79
N SER A 53 17.27 15.81 8.96
CA SER A 53 18.55 16.29 9.45
C SER A 53 19.74 15.65 8.72
N THR A 54 19.57 14.41 8.30
CA THR A 54 20.61 13.61 7.64
C THR A 54 20.46 13.56 6.13
N TYR A 55 19.26 13.79 5.58
CA TYR A 55 18.99 13.70 4.15
C TYR A 55 19.93 14.56 3.29
N ARG A 56 20.43 13.97 2.20
CA ARG A 56 21.13 14.65 1.11
C ARG A 56 20.46 14.31 -0.22
N THR A 57 20.55 15.24 -1.18
CA THR A 57 19.99 15.06 -2.54
C THR A 57 20.49 13.78 -3.22
N GLY A 58 21.74 13.38 -2.96
CA GLY A 58 22.32 12.15 -3.49
C GLY A 58 21.64 10.86 -2.99
N ASP A 59 20.97 10.92 -1.84
CA ASP A 59 20.32 9.77 -1.20
C ASP A 59 18.91 9.51 -1.78
N PHE A 60 18.46 10.30 -2.76
CA PHE A 60 17.12 10.20 -3.33
C PHE A 60 16.80 8.80 -3.86
N GLN A 61 17.79 8.12 -4.46
CA GLN A 61 17.59 6.79 -5.03
C GLN A 61 17.18 5.78 -3.95
N ASP A 62 17.97 5.68 -2.89
CA ASP A 62 17.76 4.70 -1.83
C ASP A 62 16.61 5.10 -0.89
N THR A 63 16.41 6.39 -0.67
CA THR A 63 15.38 6.90 0.25
C THR A 63 13.99 6.88 -0.37
N PHE A 64 13.88 7.21 -1.66
CA PHE A 64 12.59 7.41 -2.32
C PHE A 64 12.43 6.58 -3.58
N ALA A 65 13.32 6.71 -4.56
CA ALA A 65 13.10 6.16 -5.90
C ALA A 65 12.79 4.66 -5.89
N PHE A 66 13.58 3.88 -5.13
CA PHE A 66 13.34 2.45 -4.94
C PHE A 66 11.91 2.16 -4.47
N TRP A 67 11.44 2.87 -3.44
CA TRP A 67 10.10 2.69 -2.87
C TRP A 67 8.99 3.14 -3.81
N LEU A 68 9.20 4.23 -4.55
CA LEU A 68 8.25 4.71 -5.56
C LEU A 68 8.08 3.68 -6.68
N ASP A 69 9.19 3.14 -7.20
CA ASP A 69 9.17 2.11 -8.22
C ASP A 69 8.53 0.82 -7.70
N TYR A 70 8.84 0.45 -6.46
CA TYR A 70 8.27 -0.71 -5.80
C TYR A 70 6.74 -0.62 -5.66
N VAL A 71 6.23 0.54 -5.23
CA VAL A 71 4.78 0.77 -5.09
C VAL A 71 4.10 0.84 -6.45
N VAL A 72 4.65 1.59 -7.43
CA VAL A 72 4.06 1.70 -8.78
C VAL A 72 4.00 0.36 -9.49
N ALA A 73 5.03 -0.48 -9.35
CA ALA A 73 5.07 -1.80 -9.98
C ALA A 73 3.97 -2.75 -9.47
N ARG A 74 3.38 -2.46 -8.30
CA ARG A 74 2.32 -3.28 -7.69
C ARG A 74 0.96 -2.62 -7.82
N ASN A 75 0.92 -1.33 -7.53
CA ASN A 75 -0.29 -0.54 -7.54
C ASN A 75 -0.18 0.56 -8.59
N ASN A 76 -1.03 0.48 -9.61
CA ASN A 76 -1.08 1.51 -10.63
C ASN A 76 -1.67 2.83 -10.08
N GLU A 77 -2.21 2.87 -8.87
CA GLU A 77 -2.75 4.07 -8.25
C GLU A 77 -1.97 4.41 -6.98
N VAL A 78 -1.05 5.37 -7.09
CA VAL A 78 -0.17 5.79 -6.00
C VAL A 78 -0.65 7.10 -5.42
N LYS A 79 -1.03 7.09 -4.14
CA LYS A 79 -1.34 8.29 -3.35
C LYS A 79 -0.29 8.40 -2.25
N LEU A 80 0.54 9.41 -2.31
CA LEU A 80 1.72 9.54 -1.48
C LEU A 80 1.61 10.75 -0.55
N LEU A 81 1.92 10.54 0.72
CA LEU A 81 2.19 11.58 1.72
C LEU A 81 3.63 11.41 2.21
N VAL A 82 4.45 12.44 2.05
CA VAL A 82 5.84 12.42 2.53
C VAL A 82 5.91 13.04 3.91
N VAL A 83 6.64 12.41 4.82
CA VAL A 83 6.82 12.88 6.20
C VAL A 83 8.31 13.03 6.50
N GLY A 84 8.76 14.27 6.68
CA GLY A 84 10.12 14.58 7.12
C GLY A 84 10.19 14.58 8.65
N THR A 85 10.94 13.64 9.22
CA THR A 85 11.14 13.49 10.67
C THR A 85 12.33 14.30 11.17
N HIS A 86 12.50 14.39 12.49
CA HIS A 86 13.59 15.12 13.15
C HIS A 86 13.62 16.62 12.81
N ALA A 87 12.44 17.22 12.60
CA ALA A 87 12.30 18.64 12.28
C ALA A 87 12.87 19.55 13.38
N ASP A 88 12.91 19.10 14.64
CA ASP A 88 13.47 19.82 15.78
C ASP A 88 14.97 20.13 15.66
N LEU A 89 15.69 19.40 14.80
CA LEU A 89 17.13 19.60 14.58
C LEU A 89 17.44 20.70 13.54
N LEU A 90 16.42 21.27 12.91
CA LEU A 90 16.57 22.19 11.78
C LEU A 90 15.74 23.47 11.97
N ASN A 91 16.18 24.55 11.32
CA ASN A 91 15.36 25.75 11.23
C ASN A 91 14.31 25.64 10.11
N ALA A 92 13.25 26.45 10.21
CA ALA A 92 12.12 26.44 9.29
C ALA A 92 12.52 26.70 7.81
N ALA A 93 13.53 27.53 7.56
CA ALA A 93 13.99 27.82 6.19
C ALA A 93 14.66 26.59 5.54
N THR A 94 15.48 25.87 6.31
CA THR A 94 16.10 24.61 5.87
C THR A 94 15.06 23.52 5.64
N ILE A 95 14.10 23.35 6.56
CA ILE A 95 13.01 22.38 6.41
C ILE A 95 12.24 22.65 5.12
N LYS A 96 11.80 23.90 4.91
CA LYS A 96 11.05 24.29 3.71
C LYS A 96 11.82 24.00 2.42
N ARG A 97 13.15 24.25 2.41
CA ARG A 97 14.02 23.97 1.27
C ARG A 97 14.08 22.47 0.97
N ILE A 98 14.32 21.64 1.99
CA ILE A 98 14.42 20.18 1.84
C ILE A 98 13.09 19.59 1.37
N CYS A 99 11.97 19.98 1.99
CA CYS A 99 10.64 19.53 1.57
C CYS A 99 10.35 19.85 0.10
N ALA A 100 10.59 21.10 -0.33
CA ALA A 100 10.38 21.50 -1.73
C ALA A 100 11.31 20.76 -2.70
N GLU A 101 12.55 20.50 -2.30
CA GLU A 101 13.52 19.73 -3.09
C GLU A 101 13.04 18.28 -3.28
N VAL A 102 12.68 17.59 -2.20
CA VAL A 102 12.16 16.21 -2.23
C VAL A 102 10.89 16.12 -3.08
N GLU A 103 9.94 17.03 -2.93
CA GLU A 103 8.72 17.06 -3.74
C GLU A 103 9.02 17.20 -5.24
N ASN A 104 9.98 18.05 -5.60
CA ASN A 104 10.39 18.22 -6.99
C ASN A 104 11.08 16.97 -7.55
N LEU A 105 11.91 16.31 -6.74
CA LEU A 105 12.57 15.06 -7.14
C LEU A 105 11.55 13.93 -7.35
N ILE A 106 10.57 13.78 -6.45
CA ILE A 106 9.50 12.78 -6.58
C ILE A 106 8.67 13.05 -7.84
N LYS A 107 8.28 14.31 -8.08
CA LYS A 107 7.55 14.70 -9.30
C LYS A 107 8.37 14.41 -10.56
N GLY A 108 9.67 14.72 -10.53
CA GLY A 108 10.61 14.42 -11.61
C GLY A 108 10.73 12.93 -11.88
N HIS A 109 10.81 12.10 -10.83
CA HIS A 109 10.89 10.64 -10.94
C HIS A 109 9.67 10.06 -11.67
N PHE A 110 8.46 10.46 -11.28
CA PHE A 110 7.24 10.02 -11.98
C PHE A 110 7.13 10.54 -13.41
N ALA A 111 7.65 11.74 -13.70
CA ALA A 111 7.69 12.27 -15.05
C ALA A 111 8.64 11.45 -15.94
N VAL A 112 9.85 11.16 -15.45
CA VAL A 112 10.84 10.32 -16.15
C VAL A 112 10.31 8.90 -16.37
N PHE A 113 9.61 8.33 -15.38
CA PHE A 113 8.95 7.03 -15.53
C PHE A 113 7.97 7.03 -16.71
N LYS A 114 7.10 8.05 -16.81
CA LYS A 114 6.13 8.18 -17.91
C LYS A 114 6.83 8.36 -19.26
N GLU A 115 7.80 9.27 -19.33
CA GLU A 115 8.58 9.54 -20.54
C GLU A 115 9.30 8.28 -21.05
N ASN A 116 9.86 7.47 -20.15
CA ASN A 116 10.52 6.21 -20.51
C ASN A 116 9.56 5.19 -21.12
N ILE A 117 8.30 5.15 -20.67
CA ILE A 117 7.28 4.27 -21.26
C ILE A 117 6.87 4.80 -22.63
N GLU A 118 6.67 6.11 -22.78
CA GLU A 118 6.35 6.76 -24.05
C GLU A 118 7.43 6.50 -25.10
N LYS A 119 8.71 6.67 -24.75
CA LYS A 119 9.84 6.35 -25.62
C LYS A 119 9.87 4.89 -26.06
N LYS A 120 9.50 3.95 -25.18
CA LYS A 120 9.41 2.52 -25.53
C LYS A 120 8.26 2.25 -26.51
N ILE A 121 7.13 2.94 -26.37
CA ILE A 121 6.02 2.88 -27.32
C ILE A 121 6.49 3.38 -28.69
N GLU A 122 7.07 4.58 -28.76
CA GLU A 122 7.57 5.17 -30.00
C GLU A 122 8.59 4.27 -30.72
N ALA A 123 9.53 3.69 -29.96
CA ALA A 123 10.54 2.79 -30.50
C ALA A 123 9.93 1.53 -31.13
N ILE A 124 8.87 0.96 -30.53
CA ILE A 124 8.18 -0.21 -31.08
C ILE A 124 7.36 0.19 -32.31
N GLU A 125 6.66 1.33 -32.28
CA GLU A 125 5.83 1.80 -33.39
C GLU A 125 6.63 2.11 -34.65
N ALA A 126 7.89 2.53 -34.49
CA ALA A 126 8.84 2.80 -35.58
C ALA A 126 9.27 1.54 -36.35
N VAL A 127 9.18 0.35 -35.75
CA VAL A 127 9.56 -0.91 -36.42
C VAL A 127 8.40 -1.43 -37.27
N LYS A 128 8.66 -1.75 -38.55
CA LYS A 128 7.68 -2.34 -39.47
C LYS A 128 8.25 -3.59 -40.18
N PRO A 129 7.48 -4.69 -40.31
CA PRO A 129 6.14 -4.89 -39.76
C PRO A 129 6.18 -5.11 -38.23
N ILE A 130 5.13 -4.66 -37.53
CA ILE A 130 4.98 -4.92 -36.09
C ILE A 130 4.60 -6.40 -35.91
N THR A 131 5.36 -7.11 -35.08
CA THR A 131 5.10 -8.51 -34.75
C THR A 131 4.01 -8.66 -33.67
N SER A 132 3.42 -9.85 -33.53
CA SER A 132 2.43 -10.12 -32.46
C SER A 132 3.00 -9.90 -31.05
N TYR A 133 4.28 -10.20 -30.83
CA TYR A 133 4.97 -9.92 -29.57
C TYR A 133 5.02 -8.41 -29.28
N MET A 134 5.37 -7.60 -30.28
CA MET A 134 5.39 -6.14 -30.17
C MET A 134 4.00 -5.55 -29.94
N GLN A 135 2.94 -6.15 -30.51
CA GLN A 135 1.55 -5.73 -30.24
C GLN A 135 1.16 -5.94 -28.78
N GLU A 136 1.51 -7.08 -28.18
CA GLU A 136 1.27 -7.32 -26.74
C GLU A 136 2.08 -6.36 -25.86
N GLN A 137 3.34 -6.05 -26.24
CA GLN A 137 4.12 -5.03 -25.52
C GLN A 137 3.49 -3.64 -25.58
N LEU A 138 3.02 -3.20 -26.76
CA LEU A 138 2.32 -1.91 -26.89
C LEU A 138 1.07 -1.87 -26.02
N LYS A 139 0.26 -2.93 -26.07
CA LYS A 139 -0.95 -3.06 -25.23
C LYS A 139 -0.60 -2.97 -23.74
N HIS A 140 0.49 -3.61 -23.32
CA HIS A 140 1.00 -3.49 -21.95
C HIS A 140 1.40 -2.05 -21.61
N TYR A 141 2.25 -1.40 -22.40
CA TYR A 141 2.71 -0.03 -22.12
C TYR A 141 1.59 1.01 -22.13
N PHE A 142 0.67 0.96 -23.11
CA PHE A 142 -0.52 1.80 -23.10
C PHE A 142 -1.42 1.53 -21.89
N GLY A 143 -1.56 0.25 -21.51
CA GLY A 143 -2.27 -0.15 -20.30
C GLY A 143 -1.66 0.45 -19.03
N THR A 144 -0.33 0.43 -18.92
CA THR A 144 0.41 1.02 -17.81
C THR A 144 0.22 2.54 -17.77
N LEU A 145 0.44 3.27 -18.88
CA LEU A 145 0.23 4.72 -18.91
C LEU A 145 -1.20 5.14 -18.56
N LYS A 146 -2.20 4.36 -19.00
CA LYS A 146 -3.61 4.66 -18.71
C LYS A 146 -3.98 4.38 -17.25
N LYS A 147 -3.38 3.35 -16.64
CA LYS A 147 -3.69 2.94 -15.27
C LYS A 147 -2.90 3.70 -14.24
N VAL A 148 -1.66 4.10 -14.55
CA VAL A 148 -0.75 4.77 -13.62
C VAL A 148 -1.26 6.17 -13.29
N SER A 149 -1.82 6.30 -12.09
CA SER A 149 -2.23 7.55 -11.47
C SER A 149 -1.35 7.83 -10.26
N THR A 150 -0.81 9.04 -10.18
CA THR A 150 0.14 9.45 -9.13
C THR A 150 -0.36 10.75 -8.50
N PHE A 151 -0.62 10.72 -7.20
CA PHE A 151 -0.94 11.88 -6.38
C PHE A 151 0.13 12.02 -5.29
N VAL A 152 0.70 13.21 -5.15
CA VAL A 152 1.73 13.50 -4.15
C VAL A 152 1.27 14.71 -3.34
N HIS A 153 1.00 14.48 -2.06
CA HIS A 153 0.65 15.52 -1.11
C HIS A 153 1.90 16.28 -0.65
N SER A 154 1.71 17.52 -0.20
CA SER A 154 2.77 18.35 0.40
C SER A 154 3.42 17.65 1.59
N THR A 155 4.74 17.75 1.67
CA THR A 155 5.56 17.12 2.71
C THR A 155 5.26 17.71 4.08
N GLN A 156 4.97 16.85 5.06
CA GLN A 156 4.74 17.25 6.45
C GLN A 156 6.03 17.07 7.25
N ALA A 157 6.53 18.15 7.86
CA ALA A 157 7.71 18.09 8.71
C ALA A 157 7.27 17.91 10.18
N VAL A 158 7.81 16.89 10.84
CA VAL A 158 7.43 16.50 12.20
C VAL A 158 8.65 16.25 13.08
N SER A 159 8.46 16.41 14.38
CA SER A 159 9.41 15.96 15.39
C SER A 159 8.74 14.94 16.30
N SER A 160 9.26 13.73 16.37
CA SER A 160 8.82 12.73 17.36
C SER A 160 9.28 13.07 18.78
N LEU A 161 10.28 13.96 18.93
CA LEU A 161 10.80 14.38 20.23
C LEU A 161 9.91 15.47 20.86
N SER A 162 9.58 16.51 20.11
CA SER A 162 8.76 17.62 20.60
C SER A 162 7.27 17.49 20.29
N TYR A 163 6.88 16.53 19.43
CA TYR A 163 5.54 16.39 18.84
C TYR A 163 5.12 17.54 17.93
N ASP A 164 6.04 18.45 17.57
CA ASP A 164 5.76 19.51 16.61
C ASP A 164 5.44 18.91 15.22
N GLY A 165 4.53 19.56 14.49
CA GLY A 165 4.12 19.15 13.15
C GLY A 165 3.05 18.06 13.09
N PHE A 166 2.77 17.36 14.20
CA PHE A 166 1.78 16.27 14.20
C PHE A 166 0.34 16.77 14.03
N GLU A 167 0.01 17.97 14.49
CA GLU A 167 -1.31 18.58 14.25
C GLU A 167 -1.55 18.77 12.75
N GLN A 168 -0.58 19.36 12.05
CA GLN A 168 -0.65 19.57 10.59
C GLN A 168 -0.66 18.24 9.82
N LEU A 169 0.06 17.22 10.31
CA LEU A 169 0.02 15.88 9.75
C LEU A 169 -1.38 15.25 9.90
N ILE A 170 -2.00 15.37 11.08
CA ILE A 170 -3.36 14.87 11.32
C ILE A 170 -4.37 15.61 10.45
N ASP A 171 -4.24 16.92 10.31
CA ASP A 171 -5.10 17.74 9.43
C ASP A 171 -4.95 17.30 7.97
N SER A 172 -3.73 17.05 7.50
CA SER A 172 -3.47 16.55 6.14
C SER A 172 -4.06 15.15 5.92
N LEU A 173 -3.90 14.25 6.88
CA LEU A 173 -4.51 12.91 6.82
C LEU A 173 -6.04 13.00 6.81
N THR A 174 -6.60 13.95 7.56
CA THR A 174 -8.03 14.22 7.65
C THR A 174 -8.58 14.76 6.34
N GLU A 175 -7.89 15.73 5.74
CA GLU A 175 -8.21 16.27 4.41
C GLU A 175 -8.20 15.16 3.36
N LEU A 176 -7.13 14.37 3.31
CA LEU A 176 -6.97 13.27 2.36
C LEU A 176 -8.04 12.19 2.53
N ALA A 177 -8.34 11.80 3.77
CA ALA A 177 -9.38 10.81 4.08
C ALA A 177 -10.78 11.27 3.64
N SER A 178 -11.01 12.59 3.61
CA SER A 178 -12.29 13.19 3.22
C SER A 178 -12.41 13.45 1.71
N ASP A 179 -11.32 13.30 0.95
CA ASP A 179 -11.32 13.52 -0.48
C ASP A 179 -11.94 12.33 -1.22
N ASN A 180 -13.20 12.47 -1.64
CA ASN A 180 -13.94 11.44 -2.36
C ASN A 180 -13.42 11.21 -3.81
N THR A 181 -12.57 12.10 -4.34
CA THR A 181 -11.90 11.90 -5.63
C THR A 181 -10.70 10.99 -5.49
N LEU A 182 -9.94 11.13 -4.39
CA LEU A 182 -8.82 10.26 -4.07
C LEU A 182 -9.29 8.94 -3.45
N PHE A 183 -10.23 8.97 -2.52
CA PHE A 183 -10.73 7.77 -1.83
C PHE A 183 -12.23 7.62 -2.03
N PRO A 184 -12.70 7.24 -3.23
CA PRO A 184 -14.13 7.14 -3.55
C PRO A 184 -14.88 6.11 -2.70
N ASN A 185 -14.16 5.15 -2.11
CA ASN A 185 -14.72 4.14 -1.23
C ASN A 185 -14.73 4.57 0.25
N GLY A 186 -13.98 5.62 0.63
CA GLY A 186 -13.79 6.03 2.03
C GLY A 186 -15.06 6.62 2.67
N LEU A 187 -15.88 7.31 1.88
CA LEU A 187 -17.16 7.89 2.30
C LEU A 187 -18.37 7.13 1.72
N GLN A 188 -18.14 5.94 1.16
CA GLN A 188 -19.22 5.15 0.57
C GLN A 188 -20.16 4.66 1.67
N GLN A 189 -21.46 4.96 1.53
CA GLN A 189 -22.47 4.36 2.39
C GLN A 189 -22.59 2.86 2.11
N ILE A 190 -22.30 2.07 3.13
CA ILE A 190 -22.44 0.61 3.09
C ILE A 190 -23.75 0.18 3.77
N PRO A 191 -24.33 -0.97 3.37
CA PRO A 191 -25.48 -1.53 4.07
C PRO A 191 -25.18 -1.77 5.55
N SER A 192 -26.11 -1.43 6.45
CA SER A 192 -25.96 -1.65 7.90
C SER A 192 -25.65 -3.11 8.26
N LEU A 193 -26.12 -4.05 7.43
CA LEU A 193 -25.83 -5.47 7.55
C LEU A 193 -24.33 -5.79 7.43
N TRP A 194 -23.55 -5.02 6.69
CA TRP A 194 -22.10 -5.22 6.56
C TRP A 194 -21.36 -4.89 7.88
N ILE A 195 -21.92 -3.99 8.69
CA ILE A 195 -21.41 -3.73 10.05
C ILE A 195 -21.59 -5.00 10.91
N SER A 196 -22.78 -5.63 10.86
CA SER A 196 -22.99 -6.89 11.58
C SER A 196 -22.14 -8.06 11.07
N VAL A 197 -21.74 -8.03 9.79
CA VAL A 197 -20.74 -8.96 9.25
C VAL A 197 -19.39 -8.71 9.90
N HIS A 198 -18.95 -7.46 10.01
CA HIS A 198 -17.70 -7.12 10.68
C HIS A 198 -17.66 -7.67 12.12
N ASP A 199 -18.73 -7.45 12.89
CA ASP A 199 -18.85 -7.98 14.26
C ASP A 199 -18.79 -9.52 14.30
N THR A 200 -19.43 -10.17 13.32
CA THR A 200 -19.39 -11.64 13.19
C THR A 200 -17.99 -12.14 12.86
N VAL A 201 -17.26 -11.45 11.97
CA VAL A 201 -15.89 -11.80 11.58
C VAL A 201 -14.95 -11.60 12.76
N GLU A 202 -15.08 -10.52 13.53
CA GLU A 202 -14.30 -10.30 14.74
C GLU A 202 -14.54 -11.40 15.79
N ASP A 203 -15.79 -11.76 16.05
CA ASP A 203 -16.14 -12.82 16.99
C ASP A 203 -15.59 -14.18 16.52
N LEU A 204 -15.71 -14.49 15.23
CA LEU A 204 -15.11 -15.67 14.62
C LEU A 204 -13.58 -15.67 14.77
N ALA A 205 -12.93 -14.53 14.52
CA ALA A 205 -11.49 -14.36 14.65
C ALA A 205 -11.00 -14.59 16.09
N LYS A 206 -11.77 -14.15 17.09
CA LYS A 206 -11.50 -14.36 18.54
C LYS A 206 -11.67 -15.81 18.95
N LYS A 207 -12.67 -16.52 18.41
CA LYS A 207 -12.97 -17.92 18.74
C LYS A 207 -12.05 -18.92 18.03
N THR A 208 -11.42 -18.51 16.92
CA THR A 208 -10.59 -19.42 16.12
C THR A 208 -9.15 -19.42 16.62
N ARG A 209 -8.66 -20.60 17.03
CA ARG A 209 -7.27 -20.78 17.51
C ARG A 209 -6.24 -20.43 16.44
N VAL A 210 -6.45 -20.90 15.22
CA VAL A 210 -5.66 -20.56 14.02
C VAL A 210 -6.55 -19.70 13.13
N PRO A 211 -6.34 -18.37 13.01
CA PRO A 211 -7.24 -17.45 12.33
C PRO A 211 -7.06 -17.52 10.80
N LEU A 212 -7.18 -18.72 10.24
CA LEU A 212 -7.07 -19.08 8.84
C LEU A 212 -8.22 -20.01 8.50
N LEU A 213 -9.01 -19.68 7.49
CA LEU A 213 -10.11 -20.50 7.02
C LEU A 213 -10.04 -20.68 5.50
N HIS A 214 -10.61 -21.78 5.01
CA HIS A 214 -10.92 -21.89 3.58
C HIS A 214 -12.04 -20.92 3.20
N ILE A 215 -12.00 -20.34 2.00
CA ILE A 215 -12.97 -19.33 1.55
C ILE A 215 -14.41 -19.86 1.60
N ASP A 216 -14.63 -21.12 1.23
CA ASP A 216 -15.96 -21.74 1.30
C ASP A 216 -16.47 -21.88 2.74
N GLU A 217 -15.59 -22.22 3.70
CA GLU A 217 -15.97 -22.31 5.11
C GLU A 217 -16.31 -20.92 5.65
N PHE A 218 -15.48 -19.93 5.34
CA PHE A 218 -15.71 -18.54 5.72
C PHE A 218 -17.05 -18.03 5.18
N GLN A 219 -17.31 -18.21 3.88
CA GLN A 219 -18.57 -17.81 3.24
C GLN A 219 -19.76 -18.54 3.84
N SER A 220 -19.66 -19.85 4.10
CA SER A 220 -20.75 -20.63 4.70
C SER A 220 -21.17 -20.09 6.06
N LYS A 221 -20.20 -19.71 6.91
CA LYS A 221 -20.47 -19.10 8.24
C LYS A 221 -21.12 -17.72 8.14
N LEU A 222 -20.74 -16.93 7.15
CA LEU A 222 -21.37 -15.62 6.93
C LEU A 222 -22.78 -15.76 6.36
N ILE A 223 -22.98 -16.70 5.43
CA ILE A 223 -24.29 -16.98 4.83
C ILE A 223 -25.25 -17.54 5.88
N SER A 224 -24.80 -18.43 6.78
CA SER A 224 -25.67 -18.96 7.83
C SER A 224 -26.18 -17.89 8.78
N ASN A 225 -25.39 -16.85 9.02
CA ASN A 225 -25.72 -15.78 9.96
C ASN A 225 -26.54 -14.66 9.29
N HIS A 226 -26.32 -14.39 8.00
CA HIS A 226 -26.81 -13.18 7.34
C HIS A 226 -27.54 -13.40 5.99
N GLY A 227 -27.49 -14.59 5.40
CA GLY A 227 -28.23 -14.94 4.17
C GLY A 227 -27.69 -14.34 2.85
N MET A 228 -26.48 -13.79 2.80
CA MET A 228 -25.98 -12.94 1.70
C MET A 228 -25.20 -13.66 0.59
N LYS A 229 -25.69 -14.79 0.07
CA LYS A 229 -24.92 -15.59 -0.90
C LYS A 229 -24.45 -14.80 -2.13
N ASN A 230 -25.29 -13.90 -2.66
CA ASN A 230 -25.02 -13.20 -3.92
C ASN A 230 -24.05 -12.01 -3.78
N MET A 231 -23.78 -11.55 -2.56
CA MET A 231 -22.92 -10.38 -2.29
C MET A 231 -21.58 -10.78 -1.64
N MET A 232 -21.32 -12.08 -1.48
CA MET A 232 -20.17 -12.56 -0.71
C MET A 232 -18.84 -12.07 -1.27
N LYS A 233 -18.71 -11.98 -2.59
CA LYS A 233 -17.49 -11.46 -3.21
C LYS A 233 -17.27 -10.01 -2.80
N ASP A 234 -18.25 -9.14 -2.96
CA ASP A 234 -18.13 -7.72 -2.62
C ASP A 234 -17.84 -7.50 -1.12
N ILE A 235 -18.48 -8.30 -0.26
CA ILE A 235 -18.24 -8.27 1.19
C ILE A 235 -16.82 -8.70 1.52
N CYS A 236 -16.31 -9.78 0.90
CA CYS A 236 -14.94 -10.22 1.15
C CYS A 236 -13.91 -9.19 0.66
N MET A 237 -14.17 -8.53 -0.48
CA MET A 237 -13.32 -7.46 -0.98
C MET A 237 -13.34 -6.26 -0.05
N TYR A 238 -14.53 -5.86 0.41
CA TYR A 238 -14.67 -4.79 1.40
C TYR A 238 -13.87 -5.10 2.67
N LEU A 239 -14.04 -6.29 3.25
CA LEU A 239 -13.31 -6.69 4.46
C LEU A 239 -11.78 -6.76 4.24
N HIS A 240 -11.35 -7.10 3.02
CA HIS A 240 -9.94 -7.10 2.65
C HIS A 240 -9.38 -5.69 2.53
N ASP A 241 -10.08 -4.83 1.79
CA ASP A 241 -9.70 -3.43 1.55
C ASP A 241 -9.71 -2.61 2.85
N THR A 242 -10.58 -2.92 3.81
CA THR A 242 -10.59 -2.29 5.15
C THR A 242 -9.56 -2.87 6.11
N GLY A 243 -8.84 -3.93 5.70
CA GLY A 243 -7.86 -4.60 6.56
C GLY A 243 -8.48 -5.41 7.70
N THR A 244 -9.78 -5.72 7.66
CA THR A 244 -10.43 -6.60 8.64
C THR A 244 -9.95 -8.05 8.45
N ILE A 245 -9.80 -8.46 7.20
CA ILE A 245 -9.24 -9.76 6.81
C ILE A 245 -8.12 -9.55 5.79
N VAL A 246 -7.33 -10.60 5.54
CA VAL A 246 -6.44 -10.66 4.38
C VAL A 246 -6.89 -11.81 3.51
N TRP A 247 -7.27 -11.50 2.27
CA TRP A 247 -7.64 -12.50 1.27
C TRP A 247 -6.84 -12.26 -0.01
N VAL A 248 -5.86 -13.12 -0.25
CA VAL A 248 -4.96 -13.01 -1.41
C VAL A 248 -5.60 -13.66 -2.63
N HIS A 249 -6.71 -13.11 -3.09
CA HIS A 249 -7.56 -13.70 -4.12
C HIS A 249 -6.91 -13.77 -5.52
N ASN A 250 -5.86 -12.97 -5.75
CA ASN A 250 -5.13 -12.91 -7.02
C ASN A 250 -3.99 -13.94 -7.12
N ASP A 251 -3.66 -14.65 -6.03
CA ASP A 251 -2.59 -15.65 -6.02
C ASP A 251 -3.18 -17.06 -6.11
N GLU A 252 -2.76 -17.84 -7.11
CA GLU A 252 -3.33 -19.17 -7.35
C GLU A 252 -3.21 -20.14 -6.17
N LYS A 253 -2.19 -19.97 -5.31
CA LYS A 253 -1.93 -20.85 -4.17
C LYS A 253 -2.64 -20.38 -2.90
N LEU A 254 -2.94 -19.09 -2.80
CA LEU A 254 -3.52 -18.47 -1.60
C LEU A 254 -4.97 -18.02 -1.76
N LYS A 255 -5.51 -18.00 -2.98
CA LYS A 255 -6.89 -17.55 -3.28
C LYS A 255 -7.98 -18.29 -2.52
N ASP A 256 -7.72 -19.50 -2.07
CA ASP A 256 -8.71 -20.33 -1.38
C ASP A 256 -8.70 -20.11 0.14
N TYR A 257 -7.86 -19.20 0.65
CA TYR A 257 -7.65 -18.98 2.07
C TYR A 257 -7.90 -17.53 2.50
N VAL A 258 -8.58 -17.39 3.64
CA VAL A 258 -8.86 -16.10 4.29
C VAL A 258 -8.21 -16.07 5.67
N PHE A 259 -7.36 -15.06 5.90
CA PHE A 259 -6.77 -14.79 7.20
C PHE A 259 -7.64 -13.80 7.97
N LEU A 260 -8.19 -14.24 9.11
CA LEU A 260 -9.13 -13.45 9.91
C LEU A 260 -8.45 -12.44 10.85
N ARG A 261 -7.13 -12.59 11.06
CA ARG A 261 -6.33 -11.70 11.92
C ARG A 261 -5.03 -11.32 11.20
N PRO A 262 -4.98 -10.16 10.53
CA PRO A 262 -3.78 -9.71 9.82
C PRO A 262 -2.54 -9.65 10.71
N ARG A 263 -2.69 -9.16 11.96
CA ARG A 263 -1.60 -9.12 12.95
C ARG A 263 -1.01 -10.51 13.23
N TRP A 264 -1.85 -11.53 13.34
CA TRP A 264 -1.37 -12.91 13.54
C TRP A 264 -0.60 -13.41 12.32
N LEU A 265 -1.08 -13.13 11.10
CA LEU A 265 -0.39 -13.49 9.87
C LEU A 265 1.01 -12.85 9.83
N ILE A 266 1.10 -11.56 10.17
CA ILE A 266 2.38 -10.84 10.28
C ILE A 266 3.31 -11.51 11.30
N ASP A 267 2.79 -11.94 12.45
CA ASP A 267 3.61 -12.60 13.48
C ASP A 267 4.11 -13.99 13.04
N VAL A 268 3.31 -14.73 12.26
CA VAL A 268 3.74 -15.98 11.62
C VAL A 268 4.85 -15.71 10.61
N ILE A 269 4.67 -14.74 9.71
CA ILE A 269 5.68 -14.32 8.72
C ILE A 269 6.99 -13.95 9.41
N LYS A 270 6.93 -13.11 10.45
CA LYS A 270 8.11 -12.74 11.25
C LYS A 270 8.83 -13.96 11.81
N SER A 271 8.07 -14.93 12.32
CA SER A 271 8.63 -16.14 12.93
C SER A 271 9.30 -17.03 11.88
N LEU A 272 8.75 -17.14 10.67
CA LEU A 272 9.35 -17.90 9.58
C LEU A 272 10.65 -17.23 9.10
N ILE A 273 10.57 -15.95 8.73
CA ILE A 273 11.73 -15.21 8.20
C ILE A 273 12.86 -15.13 9.24
N ARG A 274 12.57 -14.86 10.52
CA ARG A 274 13.64 -14.82 11.55
C ARG A 274 14.35 -16.16 11.75
N ASN A 275 13.68 -17.29 11.51
CA ASN A 275 14.26 -18.61 11.73
C ASN A 275 15.13 -19.08 10.55
N ASP A 276 14.74 -18.76 9.31
CA ASP A 276 15.45 -19.21 8.11
C ASP A 276 16.62 -18.30 7.71
N MET A 277 16.60 -17.04 8.15
CA MET A 277 17.54 -16.00 7.68
C MET A 277 18.86 -15.90 8.46
N LYS A 278 19.17 -16.84 9.36
CA LYS A 278 20.50 -16.87 10.01
C LYS A 278 21.65 -17.25 9.04
N ASN A 279 21.35 -17.69 7.82
CA ASN A 279 22.31 -18.37 6.93
C ASN A 279 22.30 -17.91 5.45
N LEU A 280 21.74 -16.75 5.08
CA LEU A 280 21.65 -16.35 3.66
C LEU A 280 22.35 -15.02 3.37
N ASP A 281 23.30 -15.06 2.42
CA ASP A 281 24.04 -13.91 1.90
C ASP A 281 23.14 -13.02 1.00
N TYR A 282 23.33 -11.71 1.13
CA TYR A 282 22.40 -10.67 0.66
C TYR A 282 22.44 -10.36 -0.85
N GLU A 283 23.48 -10.77 -1.59
CA GLU A 283 23.71 -10.30 -2.96
C GLU A 283 22.75 -10.89 -4.03
N GLU A 284 22.14 -12.06 -3.79
CA GLU A 284 21.26 -12.71 -4.78
C GLU A 284 19.82 -12.16 -4.79
N MET A 285 19.42 -11.36 -3.80
CA MET A 285 18.01 -10.99 -3.62
C MET A 285 17.53 -9.82 -4.49
N ASP A 286 18.40 -8.86 -4.81
CA ASP A 286 18.06 -7.68 -5.61
C ASP A 286 17.77 -8.06 -7.07
N GLU A 287 18.53 -8.99 -7.65
CA GLU A 287 18.26 -9.52 -8.99
C GLU A 287 16.95 -10.31 -9.06
N VAL A 288 16.62 -11.08 -8.01
CA VAL A 288 15.39 -11.87 -7.93
C VAL A 288 14.15 -10.98 -7.76
N LEU A 289 14.26 -9.87 -7.02
CA LEU A 289 13.18 -8.90 -6.83
C LEU A 289 12.85 -8.16 -8.14
N LEU A 290 13.88 -7.72 -8.87
CA LEU A 290 13.75 -7.12 -10.21
C LEU A 290 13.21 -8.13 -11.23
N ALA A 291 13.72 -9.36 -11.22
CA ALA A 291 13.25 -10.42 -12.12
C ALA A 291 11.78 -10.79 -11.87
N ASN A 292 11.35 -10.91 -10.60
CA ASN A 292 9.98 -11.29 -10.27
C ASN A 292 8.95 -10.17 -10.50
N ALA A 293 9.35 -8.90 -10.40
CA ALA A 293 8.52 -7.77 -10.82
C ALA A 293 8.27 -7.78 -12.34
N VAL A 294 9.26 -8.21 -13.12
CA VAL A 294 9.14 -8.34 -14.59
C VAL A 294 8.39 -9.62 -14.99
N LEU A 295 8.51 -10.71 -14.23
CA LEU A 295 7.95 -12.01 -14.61
C LEU A 295 6.48 -12.22 -14.23
N LYS A 296 5.92 -11.51 -13.23
CA LYS A 296 4.49 -11.63 -12.85
C LYS A 296 3.50 -11.01 -13.87
N HIS A 297 3.99 -10.50 -15.01
CA HIS A 297 3.17 -9.99 -16.12
C HIS A 297 3.30 -10.81 -17.43
N ARG A 298 3.75 -12.07 -17.34
CA ARG A 298 3.69 -13.03 -18.44
C ARG A 298 2.55 -14.02 -18.27
#